data_AF-A0A1A8QFT2-F1
#
_entry.id   AF-A0A1A8QFT2-F1
#
_cell.length_a   1.000
_cell.length_b   1.000
_cell.length_c   1.000
_cell.angle_alpha   90.00
_cell.angle_beta   90.00
_cell.angle_gamma   90.00
#
_symmetry.space_group_name_H-M   'P 1'
#
loop_
_entity.id
_entity.type
_entity.pdbx_description
1 polymer ?
#
loop_
_entity_poly.entity_id
_entity_poly.type
_entity_poly.pdbx_seq_one_letter_code
_entity_poly.pdbx_strand_id
1 'polypeptide(L)'
;MVALPRCRSRGTALLMPGWILLILVSGLKAENGGMEELVTEKEAEESHRQDSVNLLTFILLLTLTILTIWLFKHRRVRFLHETGLAMIYGLLVGVILRYGIPATSYHNKTPLSCSMKEGPSSTLLLNVSGKFFEYTLKGEINSKEIHNVEQNDMLRKVTFDPEVFFNILLPPIIFHAGYSLKKRHFFRNLGSIITYAFLGTAISCFFIGNLMYGVVKLMQVVGQLTDKFYYTDCLFFGAIISATDPVTVLAIFNELHADGDLYALLFGESVMNDAVAIVLSSSIVAYQPSGANTHKFDASAFFKSVGVFLGIFSGSFLMGAATGFVTALVTKFTKLHCFPLLETALFFLMSWSTFLLAEACGFTGVVAVLFCGITQAHYTYNNLSEESTKRTKQLFEVLHFLAENFIFSYMGLALFTFQNHIFSPIFIIGAFVAIFIGRAL
;
A
#
# COMPACT_ATOMS: atom_id res chain seq x y z
N MET A 1 -30.80 -27.75 -36.15
CA MET A 1 -30.59 -28.60 -34.96
C MET A 1 -29.39 -28.07 -34.20
N VAL A 2 -29.61 -27.23 -33.19
CA VAL A 2 -28.58 -26.77 -32.24
C VAL A 2 -29.13 -27.14 -30.86
N ALA A 3 -28.50 -28.12 -30.21
CA ALA A 3 -28.90 -28.61 -28.90
C ALA A 3 -28.13 -27.83 -27.82
N LEU A 4 -28.83 -26.95 -27.10
CA LEU A 4 -28.39 -26.38 -25.84
C LEU A 4 -28.61 -27.41 -24.71
N PRO A 5 -27.67 -27.62 -23.78
CA PRO A 5 -27.90 -28.51 -22.65
C PRO A 5 -28.80 -27.84 -21.61
N ARG A 6 -29.96 -28.46 -21.34
CA ARG A 6 -30.86 -28.12 -20.23
C ARG A 6 -30.22 -28.51 -18.89
N CYS A 7 -29.89 -27.52 -18.06
CA CYS A 7 -29.55 -27.76 -16.66
C CYS A 7 -30.78 -27.47 -15.79
N ARG A 8 -31.28 -28.52 -15.10
CA ARG A 8 -32.49 -28.51 -14.28
C ARG A 8 -32.22 -27.83 -12.94
N SER A 9 -32.81 -26.65 -12.72
CA SER A 9 -32.82 -25.96 -11.42
C SER A 9 -33.81 -26.65 -10.48
N ARG A 10 -33.35 -27.05 -9.30
CA ARG A 10 -34.19 -27.38 -8.14
C ARG A 10 -33.90 -26.29 -7.11
N GLY A 11 -34.88 -25.42 -6.90
CA GLY A 11 -34.78 -24.36 -5.91
C GLY A 11 -34.90 -24.90 -4.49
N THR A 12 -34.19 -24.24 -3.58
CA THR A 12 -34.55 -24.12 -2.17
C THR A 12 -34.15 -22.73 -1.71
N ALA A 13 -35.15 -21.99 -1.26
CA ALA A 13 -35.09 -20.65 -0.72
C ALA A 13 -34.36 -20.62 0.63
N LEU A 14 -33.54 -19.60 0.84
CA LEU A 14 -33.35 -18.95 2.14
C LEU A 14 -32.52 -17.68 1.91
N LEU A 15 -33.05 -16.51 2.30
CA LEU A 15 -32.36 -15.30 2.80
C LEU A 15 -33.16 -14.05 2.43
N MET A 16 -33.78 -13.45 3.46
CA MET A 16 -33.99 -12.01 3.72
C MET A 16 -35.23 -11.88 4.62
N PRO A 17 -35.10 -11.25 5.79
CA PRO A 17 -35.38 -9.81 5.85
C PRO A 17 -34.43 -9.05 6.79
N GLY A 18 -33.62 -8.15 6.24
CA GLY A 18 -32.79 -7.23 7.04
C GLY A 18 -32.87 -5.76 6.62
N TRP A 19 -33.54 -5.42 5.52
CA TRP A 19 -33.37 -4.11 4.87
C TRP A 19 -34.60 -3.18 4.89
N ILE A 20 -35.68 -3.55 5.59
CA ILE A 20 -36.92 -2.74 5.61
C ILE A 20 -37.07 -1.89 6.90
N LEU A 21 -36.20 -2.05 7.89
CA LEU A 21 -36.31 -1.30 9.16
C LEU A 21 -35.61 0.07 9.18
N LEU A 22 -34.86 0.44 8.13
CA LEU A 22 -34.01 1.65 8.11
C LEU A 22 -34.63 2.86 7.38
N ILE A 23 -35.77 2.69 6.71
CA ILE A 23 -36.35 3.74 5.84
C ILE A 23 -37.47 4.56 6.55
N LEU A 24 -37.87 4.18 7.76
CA LEU A 24 -39.03 4.79 8.46
C LEU A 24 -38.70 5.87 9.50
N VAL A 25 -37.44 6.31 9.62
CA VAL A 25 -37.04 7.35 10.59
C VAL A 25 -36.74 8.71 9.94
N SER A 26 -36.72 8.81 8.62
CA SER A 26 -36.32 10.05 7.91
C SER A 26 -37.43 11.11 7.78
N GLY A 27 -38.63 10.84 8.30
CA GLY A 27 -39.75 11.78 8.23
C GLY A 27 -39.88 12.59 9.52
N LEU A 28 -39.27 13.78 9.55
CA LEU A 28 -39.76 15.03 10.20
C LEU A 28 -38.57 15.91 10.64
N LYS A 29 -38.40 17.05 9.95
CA LYS A 29 -38.35 18.42 10.51
C LYS A 29 -37.56 19.34 9.58
N ALA A 30 -38.23 19.82 8.53
CA ALA A 30 -37.73 20.89 7.68
C ALA A 30 -38.26 22.22 8.22
N GLU A 31 -37.37 23.07 8.74
CA GLU A 31 -37.39 24.54 8.61
C GLU A 31 -36.13 25.11 9.29
N ASN A 32 -35.51 26.11 8.66
CA ASN A 32 -34.18 26.73 8.93
C ASN A 32 -32.90 26.04 8.43
N GLY A 33 -32.95 24.87 7.80
CA GLY A 33 -31.76 24.17 7.26
C GLY A 33 -31.21 24.73 5.94
N GLY A 34 -32.06 25.28 5.07
CA GLY A 34 -31.76 25.42 3.64
C GLY A 34 -30.56 26.30 3.28
N MET A 35 -30.25 27.37 4.02
CA MET A 35 -29.12 28.26 3.68
C MET A 35 -27.77 27.68 4.10
N GLU A 36 -27.71 26.97 5.23
CA GLU A 36 -26.49 26.29 5.70
C GLU A 36 -26.27 24.98 4.93
N GLU A 37 -27.33 24.20 4.69
CA GLU A 37 -27.28 23.01 3.81
C GLU A 37 -26.73 23.37 2.44
N LEU A 38 -27.22 24.45 1.82
CA LEU A 38 -26.72 24.96 0.53
C LEU A 38 -25.25 25.36 0.55
N VAL A 39 -24.71 25.81 1.68
CA VAL A 39 -23.28 26.18 1.79
C VAL A 39 -22.43 24.93 1.99
N THR A 40 -22.83 23.99 2.84
CA THR A 40 -22.16 22.69 2.97
C THR A 40 -22.25 21.85 1.70
N GLU A 41 -23.37 21.87 0.98
CA GLU A 41 -23.53 21.20 -0.31
C GLU A 41 -22.62 21.84 -1.37
N LYS A 42 -22.52 23.18 -1.39
CA LYS A 42 -21.60 23.87 -2.30
C LYS A 42 -20.13 23.61 -1.98
N GLU A 43 -19.75 23.60 -0.71
CA GLU A 43 -18.39 23.26 -0.29
C GLU A 43 -18.05 21.78 -0.57
N ALA A 44 -19.02 20.88 -0.38
CA ALA A 44 -18.89 19.48 -0.75
C ALA A 44 -18.78 19.30 -2.27
N GLU A 45 -19.57 20.02 -3.07
CA GLU A 45 -19.46 20.04 -4.54
C GLU A 45 -18.11 20.59 -5.01
N GLU A 46 -17.61 21.67 -4.41
CA GLU A 46 -16.30 22.24 -4.74
C GLU A 46 -15.15 21.30 -4.35
N SER A 47 -15.25 20.61 -3.21
CA SER A 47 -14.29 19.56 -2.83
C SER A 47 -14.37 18.38 -3.80
N HIS A 48 -15.57 17.91 -4.13
CA HIS A 48 -15.77 16.84 -5.10
C HIS A 48 -15.17 17.20 -6.47
N ARG A 49 -15.34 18.45 -6.90
CA ARG A 49 -14.76 18.96 -8.14
C ARG A 49 -13.24 18.95 -8.08
N GLN A 50 -12.64 19.37 -6.97
CA GLN A 50 -11.19 19.36 -6.79
C GLN A 50 -10.63 17.93 -6.75
N ASP A 51 -11.28 17.01 -6.03
CA ASP A 51 -10.88 15.61 -5.96
C ASP A 51 -11.01 14.94 -7.34
N SER A 52 -12.07 15.29 -8.09
CA SER A 52 -12.25 14.83 -9.48
C SER A 52 -11.14 15.33 -10.41
N VAL A 53 -10.69 16.58 -10.26
CA VAL A 53 -9.56 17.14 -11.03
C VAL A 53 -8.24 16.46 -10.67
N ASN A 54 -8.02 16.16 -9.39
CA ASN A 54 -6.84 15.41 -8.94
C ASN A 54 -6.84 14.00 -9.53
N LEU A 55 -7.96 13.27 -9.40
CA LEU A 55 -8.13 11.93 -9.99
C LEU A 55 -7.96 11.95 -11.51
N LEU A 56 -8.51 12.95 -12.19
CA LEU A 56 -8.32 13.13 -13.64
C LEU A 56 -6.86 13.33 -14.00
N THR A 57 -6.11 14.11 -13.21
CA THR A 57 -4.67 14.32 -13.42
C THR A 57 -3.90 13.01 -13.30
N PHE A 58 -4.22 12.17 -12.30
CA PHE A 58 -3.63 10.84 -12.16
C PHE A 58 -4.01 9.90 -13.32
N ILE A 59 -5.26 9.92 -13.78
CA ILE A 59 -5.70 9.12 -14.94
C ILE A 59 -5.00 9.58 -16.22
N LEU A 60 -4.85 10.89 -16.43
CA LEU A 60 -4.11 11.45 -17.56
C LEU A 60 -2.63 11.06 -17.51
N LEU A 61 -2.02 11.09 -16.33
CA LEU A 61 -0.64 10.66 -16.13
C LEU A 61 -0.49 9.17 -16.44
N LEU A 62 -1.35 8.32 -15.89
CA LEU A 62 -1.39 6.89 -16.19
C LEU A 62 -1.58 6.62 -17.68
N THR A 63 -2.55 7.26 -18.34
CA THR A 63 -2.78 7.07 -19.78
C THR A 63 -1.57 7.49 -20.61
N LEU A 64 -0.92 8.61 -20.28
CA LEU A 64 0.33 9.03 -20.93
C LEU A 64 1.46 8.02 -20.71
N THR A 65 1.61 7.46 -19.50
CA THR A 65 2.61 6.41 -19.24
C THR A 65 2.35 5.16 -20.08
N ILE A 66 1.10 4.73 -20.21
CA ILE A 66 0.74 3.55 -21.03
C ILE A 66 0.97 3.82 -22.52
N LEU A 67 0.57 4.99 -23.03
CA LEU A 67 0.77 5.38 -24.43
C LEU A 67 2.26 5.46 -24.79
N THR A 68 3.09 5.92 -23.86
CA THR A 68 4.54 6.04 -24.06
C THR A 68 5.23 4.68 -23.96
N ILE A 69 4.83 3.81 -23.03
CA ILE A 69 5.24 2.39 -22.99
C ILE A 69 4.93 1.70 -24.34
N TRP A 70 3.70 1.88 -24.85
CA TRP A 70 3.31 1.36 -26.15
C TRP A 70 4.20 1.89 -27.28
N LEU A 71 4.48 3.19 -27.30
CA LEU A 71 5.35 3.83 -28.28
C LEU A 71 6.79 3.28 -28.24
N PHE A 72 7.36 3.07 -27.05
CA PHE A 72 8.70 2.50 -26.88
C PHE A 72 8.77 1.05 -27.35
N LYS A 73 7.75 0.25 -27.04
CA LYS A 73 7.63 -1.14 -27.50
C LYS A 73 7.54 -1.20 -29.03
N HIS A 74 6.84 -0.25 -29.65
CA HIS A 74 6.74 -0.14 -31.10
C HIS A 74 8.06 0.32 -31.76
N ARG A 75 8.81 1.23 -31.11
CA ARG A 75 10.11 1.74 -31.60
C ARG A 75 11.32 0.85 -31.25
N ARG A 76 11.13 -0.29 -30.57
CA ARG A 76 12.20 -1.24 -30.15
C ARG A 76 13.36 -0.59 -29.38
N VAL A 77 13.08 0.44 -28.58
CA VAL A 77 14.11 1.02 -27.70
C VAL A 77 14.23 0.13 -26.47
N ARG A 78 15.24 -0.75 -26.44
CA ARG A 78 15.45 -1.75 -25.37
C ARG A 78 16.07 -1.21 -24.06
N PHE A 79 16.36 0.08 -23.98
CA PHE A 79 17.22 0.61 -22.91
C PHE A 79 16.48 1.11 -21.66
N LEU A 80 15.15 1.27 -21.70
CA LEU A 80 14.35 1.77 -20.58
C LEU A 80 13.25 0.78 -20.23
N HIS A 81 13.26 0.29 -18.98
CA HIS A 81 12.20 -0.54 -18.42
C HIS A 81 10.90 0.28 -18.21
N GLU A 82 9.75 -0.37 -18.36
CA GLU A 82 8.41 0.24 -18.32
C GLU A 82 8.19 1.07 -17.04
N THR A 83 8.61 0.52 -15.88
CA THR A 83 8.50 1.19 -14.57
C THR A 83 9.41 2.40 -14.41
N GLY A 84 10.59 2.40 -15.05
CA GLY A 84 11.52 3.53 -15.01
C GLY A 84 10.95 4.75 -15.73
N LEU A 85 10.23 4.52 -16.83
CA LEU A 85 9.51 5.57 -17.55
C LEU A 85 8.36 6.14 -16.70
N ALA A 86 7.57 5.27 -16.05
CA ALA A 86 6.51 5.69 -15.15
C ALA A 86 7.03 6.63 -14.05
N MET A 87 8.17 6.27 -13.42
CA MET A 87 8.82 7.10 -12.41
C MET A 87 9.30 8.46 -12.95
N ILE A 88 9.88 8.51 -14.16
CA ILE A 88 10.33 9.76 -14.79
C ILE A 88 9.13 10.67 -15.10
N TYR A 89 8.02 10.13 -15.60
CA TYR A 89 6.80 10.92 -15.83
C TYR A 89 6.21 11.45 -14.52
N GLY A 90 6.19 10.60 -13.48
CA GLY A 90 5.83 11.02 -12.13
C GLY A 90 6.66 12.21 -11.66
N LEU A 91 7.98 12.14 -11.86
CA LEU A 91 8.92 13.21 -11.50
C LEU A 91 8.68 14.51 -12.28
N LEU A 92 8.48 14.42 -13.59
CA LEU A 92 8.15 15.57 -14.44
C LEU A 92 6.87 16.26 -13.99
N VAL A 93 5.81 15.48 -13.71
CA VAL A 93 4.55 16.04 -13.20
C VAL A 93 4.73 16.60 -11.80
N GLY A 94 5.51 15.96 -10.93
CA GLY A 94 5.85 16.49 -9.60
C GLY A 94 6.51 17.87 -9.66
N VAL A 95 7.45 18.05 -10.59
CA VAL A 95 8.09 19.36 -10.85
C VAL A 95 7.07 20.36 -11.39
N ILE A 96 6.22 19.97 -12.35
CA ILE A 96 5.19 20.84 -12.92
C ILE A 96 4.18 21.27 -11.86
N LEU A 97 3.73 20.37 -10.98
CA LEU A 97 2.79 20.74 -9.91
C LEU A 97 3.44 21.66 -8.88
N ARG A 98 4.72 21.45 -8.54
CA ARG A 98 5.44 22.29 -7.58
C ARG A 98 5.72 23.69 -8.10
N TYR A 99 6.13 23.82 -9.36
CA TYR A 99 6.62 25.08 -9.94
C TYR A 99 5.67 25.73 -10.96
N GLY A 100 4.72 24.97 -11.50
CA GLY A 100 3.83 25.41 -12.58
C GLY A 100 2.45 25.89 -12.13
N ILE A 101 2.02 25.62 -10.90
CA ILE A 101 0.77 26.15 -10.34
C ILE A 101 1.11 27.34 -9.43
N PRO A 102 0.88 28.59 -9.85
CA PRO A 102 1.05 29.75 -8.98
C PRO A 102 0.02 29.69 -7.84
N ALA A 103 0.45 29.97 -6.61
CA ALA A 103 -0.43 30.07 -5.46
C ALA A 103 -1.55 31.08 -5.73
N THR A 104 -2.77 30.60 -5.95
CA THR A 104 -3.95 31.46 -5.98
C THR A 104 -4.27 31.85 -4.55
N SER A 105 -3.82 33.03 -4.13
CA SER A 105 -4.13 33.62 -2.83
C SER A 105 -5.63 33.89 -2.72
N TYR A 106 -6.40 32.99 -2.12
CA TYR A 106 -7.77 33.33 -1.71
C TYR A 106 -7.71 34.23 -0.47
N HIS A 107 -8.30 35.40 -0.61
CA HIS A 107 -8.28 36.45 0.41
C HIS A 107 -9.17 36.12 1.61
N ASN A 108 -8.59 36.34 2.79
CA ASN A 108 -9.21 36.87 4.00
C ASN A 108 -10.49 36.21 4.52
N LYS A 109 -10.31 35.22 5.41
CA LYS A 109 -11.08 35.20 6.67
C LYS A 109 -10.12 35.13 7.83
N THR A 110 -10.12 36.19 8.65
CA THR A 110 -9.41 36.24 9.93
C THR A 110 -9.81 35.03 10.78
N PRO A 111 -8.86 34.21 11.26
CA PRO A 111 -9.19 33.12 12.16
C PRO A 111 -9.73 33.71 13.47
N LEU A 112 -10.91 33.25 13.93
CA LEU A 112 -11.38 33.58 15.27
C LEU A 112 -10.40 32.98 16.30
N SER A 113 -9.89 33.82 17.20
CA SER A 113 -9.02 33.35 18.29
C SER A 113 -9.87 32.60 19.32
N CYS A 114 -9.85 31.27 19.28
CA CYS A 114 -10.40 30.43 20.34
C CYS A 114 -9.24 29.79 21.12
N SER A 115 -9.20 30.01 22.43
CA SER A 115 -8.27 29.34 23.34
C SER A 115 -8.93 28.03 23.81
N MET A 116 -8.33 26.89 23.47
CA MET A 116 -8.76 25.59 23.97
C MET A 116 -8.09 25.27 25.31
N LYS A 117 -8.89 24.79 26.26
CA LYS A 117 -8.38 24.10 27.46
C LYS A 117 -8.26 22.61 27.14
N GLU A 118 -7.02 22.15 27.21
CA GLU A 118 -6.44 20.81 27.06
C GLU A 118 -7.36 19.57 26.99
N GLY A 119 -7.12 18.74 25.97
CA GLY A 119 -7.46 17.32 25.88
C GLY A 119 -6.90 16.68 24.59
N PRO A 120 -6.41 15.43 24.61
CA PRO A 120 -5.89 14.74 23.43
C PRO A 120 -7.05 14.04 22.70
N SER A 121 -7.88 14.81 22.02
CA SER A 121 -8.93 14.25 21.16
C SER A 121 -8.76 14.81 19.76
N SER A 122 -8.44 13.92 18.81
CA SER A 122 -8.33 14.21 17.37
C SER A 122 -9.64 14.72 16.77
N THR A 123 -10.75 14.62 17.51
CA THR A 123 -12.06 15.16 17.16
C THR A 123 -12.52 16.16 18.22
N LEU A 124 -13.01 17.30 17.78
CA LEU A 124 -13.42 18.44 18.58
C LEU A 124 -14.90 18.69 18.29
N LEU A 125 -15.74 18.39 19.27
CA LEU A 125 -17.19 18.60 19.18
C LEU A 125 -17.54 20.00 19.71
N LEU A 126 -17.88 20.92 18.81
CA LEU A 126 -18.34 22.26 19.13
C LEU A 126 -19.86 22.30 19.15
N ASN A 127 -20.44 22.61 20.30
CA ASN A 127 -21.85 22.97 20.40
C ASN A 127 -21.99 24.46 20.13
N VAL A 128 -22.49 24.81 18.95
CA VAL A 128 -22.81 26.21 18.60
C VAL A 128 -24.32 26.31 18.44
N SER A 129 -24.96 27.07 19.32
CA SER A 129 -26.40 27.36 19.28
C SER A 129 -27.30 26.11 19.21
N GLY A 130 -26.91 25.03 19.90
CA GLY A 130 -27.70 23.79 20.00
C GLY A 130 -27.45 22.78 18.86
N LYS A 131 -26.51 23.06 17.96
CA LYS A 131 -26.01 22.11 16.95
C LYS A 131 -24.60 21.65 17.34
N PHE A 132 -24.34 20.35 17.23
CA PHE A 132 -23.04 19.76 17.48
C PHE A 132 -22.27 19.64 16.16
N PHE A 133 -21.09 20.25 16.10
CA PHE A 133 -20.19 20.19 14.96
C PHE A 133 -18.96 19.39 15.34
N GLU A 134 -18.66 18.32 14.61
CA GLU A 134 -17.45 17.52 14.81
C GLU A 134 -16.34 18.02 13.89
N TYR A 135 -15.22 18.43 14.47
CA TYR A 135 -14.03 18.90 13.76
C TYR A 135 -12.89 17.93 13.99
N THR A 136 -12.33 17.35 12.93
CA THR A 136 -11.13 16.51 13.03
C THR A 136 -9.87 17.38 12.93
N LEU A 137 -9.02 17.35 13.95
CA LEU A 137 -7.75 18.09 13.95
C LEU A 137 -6.79 17.46 12.92
N LYS A 138 -6.59 18.15 11.78
CA LYS A 138 -5.66 17.69 10.73
C LYS A 138 -4.20 18.08 10.99
N GLY A 139 -3.92 18.99 11.94
CA GLY A 139 -2.57 19.44 12.30
C GLY A 139 -2.55 20.84 12.92
N GLU A 140 -1.41 21.23 13.49
CA GLU A 140 -1.15 22.57 14.01
C GLU A 140 -0.43 23.41 12.94
N ILE A 141 -0.84 24.66 12.73
CA ILE A 141 -0.25 25.57 11.74
C ILE A 141 0.42 26.73 12.48
N ASN A 142 1.69 27.00 12.18
CA ASN A 142 2.41 28.12 12.77
C ASN A 142 1.99 29.44 12.13
N SER A 143 1.92 30.54 12.90
CA SER A 143 1.40 31.84 12.44
C SER A 143 2.18 32.48 11.28
N LYS A 144 3.41 32.00 11.02
CA LYS A 144 4.25 32.41 9.87
C LYS A 144 3.89 31.71 8.55
N GLU A 145 3.10 30.63 8.58
CA GLU A 145 2.82 29.78 7.42
C GLU A 145 1.46 30.08 6.75
N ILE A 146 0.69 31.04 7.28
CA ILE A 146 -0.69 31.35 6.84
C ILE A 146 -0.79 31.66 5.34
N HIS A 147 0.24 32.26 4.73
CA HIS A 147 0.27 32.56 3.29
C HIS A 147 0.62 31.36 2.38
N ASN A 148 1.18 30.28 2.93
CA ASN A 148 1.54 29.07 2.18
C ASN A 148 0.50 27.94 2.33
N VAL A 149 -0.51 28.10 3.20
CA VAL A 149 -1.47 27.03 3.56
C VAL A 149 -2.23 26.47 2.34
N GLU A 150 -2.62 27.30 1.37
CA GLU A 150 -3.41 26.83 0.22
C GLU A 150 -2.57 26.03 -0.80
N GLN A 151 -1.32 26.44 -1.04
CA GLN A 151 -0.39 25.64 -1.84
C GLN A 151 -0.06 24.32 -1.13
N ASN A 152 0.01 24.35 0.20
CA ASN A 152 0.22 23.17 1.04
C ASN A 152 -1.00 22.24 1.00
N ASP A 153 -2.22 22.76 0.98
CA ASP A 153 -3.45 21.98 0.92
C ASP A 153 -3.66 21.29 -0.44
N MET A 154 -3.36 21.96 -1.56
CA MET A 154 -3.40 21.31 -2.87
C MET A 154 -2.33 20.19 -2.95
N LEU A 155 -1.09 20.45 -2.52
CA LEU A 155 -0.03 19.43 -2.50
C LEU A 155 -0.34 18.29 -1.52
N ARG A 156 -1.00 18.58 -0.38
CA ARG A 156 -1.45 17.58 0.59
C ARG A 156 -2.61 16.75 0.07
N LYS A 157 -3.54 17.33 -0.69
CA LYS A 157 -4.60 16.58 -1.41
C LYS A 157 -4.07 15.74 -2.56
N VAL A 158 -2.92 16.09 -3.13
CA VAL A 158 -2.21 15.27 -4.14
C VAL A 158 -1.38 14.17 -3.47
N THR A 159 -1.13 14.26 -2.16
CA THR A 159 -0.49 13.18 -1.40
C THR A 159 -1.49 12.03 -1.25
N PHE A 160 -1.12 10.86 -1.74
CA PHE A 160 -1.98 9.69 -1.81
C PHE A 160 -2.27 9.15 -0.42
N ASP A 161 -3.52 8.74 -0.21
CA ASP A 161 -3.92 8.11 1.03
C ASP A 161 -3.24 6.73 1.16
N PRO A 162 -2.42 6.50 2.20
CA PRO A 162 -1.79 5.20 2.44
C PRO A 162 -2.81 4.06 2.52
N GLU A 163 -4.03 4.32 2.97
CA GLU A 163 -5.05 3.28 3.07
C GLU A 163 -5.47 2.74 1.69
N VAL A 164 -5.55 3.61 0.68
CA VAL A 164 -5.84 3.21 -0.71
C VAL A 164 -4.67 2.38 -1.26
N PHE A 165 -3.44 2.71 -0.89
CA PHE A 165 -2.25 1.93 -1.28
C PHE A 165 -2.35 0.50 -0.77
N PHE A 166 -2.50 0.35 0.55
CA PHE A 166 -2.49 -0.96 1.19
C PHE A 166 -3.72 -1.79 0.83
N ASN A 167 -4.92 -1.18 0.79
CA ASN A 167 -6.17 -1.93 0.63
C ASN A 167 -6.55 -2.19 -0.84
N ILE A 168 -6.09 -1.38 -1.79
CA ILE A 168 -6.54 -1.45 -3.19
C ILE A 168 -5.41 -1.82 -4.15
N LEU A 169 -4.24 -1.19 -4.05
CA LEU A 169 -3.18 -1.36 -5.05
C LEU A 169 -2.30 -2.58 -4.77
N LEU A 170 -1.98 -2.81 -3.51
CA LEU A 170 -1.07 -3.89 -3.10
C LEU A 170 -1.64 -5.31 -3.33
N PRO A 171 -2.92 -5.62 -2.98
CA PRO A 171 -3.41 -7.00 -3.05
C PRO A 171 -3.35 -7.63 -4.45
N PRO A 172 -3.73 -6.95 -5.55
CA PRO A 172 -3.60 -7.51 -6.90
C PRO A 172 -2.16 -7.84 -7.30
N ILE A 173 -1.19 -7.02 -6.88
CA ILE A 173 0.22 -7.19 -7.21
C ILE A 173 0.73 -8.49 -6.57
N ILE A 174 0.55 -8.61 -5.26
CA ILE A 174 1.00 -9.76 -4.48
C ILE A 174 0.27 -11.03 -4.88
N PHE A 175 -1.04 -10.93 -5.15
CA PHE A 175 -1.84 -12.07 -5.61
C PHE A 175 -1.37 -12.58 -6.97
N HIS A 176 -1.22 -11.70 -7.96
CA HIS A 176 -0.74 -12.08 -9.30
C HIS A 176 0.62 -12.78 -9.21
N ALA A 177 1.50 -12.26 -8.36
CA ALA A 177 2.82 -12.80 -8.18
C ALA A 177 2.81 -14.19 -7.51
N GLY A 178 1.97 -14.40 -6.48
CA GLY A 178 1.73 -15.72 -5.89
C GLY A 178 1.06 -16.71 -6.84
N TYR A 179 0.14 -16.25 -7.68
CA TYR A 179 -0.63 -17.08 -8.61
C TYR A 179 0.19 -17.54 -9.82
N SER A 180 1.08 -16.68 -10.34
CA SER A 180 1.95 -16.95 -11.49
C SER A 180 3.23 -17.71 -11.12
N LEU A 181 3.45 -17.98 -9.84
CA LEU A 181 4.67 -18.59 -9.33
C LEU A 181 4.82 -20.06 -9.76
N LYS A 182 6.03 -20.44 -10.19
CA LYS A 182 6.40 -21.85 -10.44
C LYS A 182 6.57 -22.61 -9.12
N LYS A 183 5.45 -23.09 -8.55
CA LYS A 183 5.35 -23.74 -7.22
C LYS A 183 6.43 -24.79 -6.92
N ARG A 184 6.83 -25.61 -7.89
CA ARG A 184 7.84 -26.67 -7.69
C ARG A 184 9.20 -26.10 -7.27
N HIS A 185 9.65 -25.02 -7.90
CA HIS A 185 10.93 -24.37 -7.60
C HIS A 185 10.86 -23.62 -6.27
N PHE A 186 9.75 -22.92 -6.02
CA PHE A 186 9.52 -22.19 -4.78
C PHE A 186 9.54 -23.10 -3.54
N PHE A 187 8.74 -24.18 -3.52
CA PHE A 187 8.68 -25.07 -2.35
C PHE A 187 9.96 -25.89 -2.15
N ARG A 188 10.72 -26.17 -3.22
CA ARG A 188 12.04 -26.80 -3.10
C ARG A 188 13.05 -25.88 -2.41
N ASN A 189 12.99 -24.58 -2.69
CA ASN A 189 13.91 -23.58 -2.17
C ASN A 189 13.36 -22.79 -0.97
N LEU A 190 12.22 -23.22 -0.39
CA LEU A 190 11.53 -22.49 0.68
C LEU A 190 12.42 -22.25 1.90
N GLY A 191 13.25 -23.24 2.28
CA GLY A 191 14.18 -23.08 3.40
C GLY A 191 15.20 -21.96 3.16
N SER A 192 15.76 -21.88 1.95
CA SER A 192 16.68 -20.80 1.57
C SER A 192 15.98 -19.44 1.54
N ILE A 193 14.77 -19.39 0.97
CA ILE A 193 13.96 -18.15 0.91
C ILE A 193 13.68 -17.62 2.32
N ILE A 194 13.21 -18.47 3.23
CA ILE A 194 12.95 -18.07 4.63
C ILE A 194 14.26 -17.63 5.29
N THR A 195 15.36 -18.35 5.07
CA THR A 195 16.66 -17.97 5.66
C THR A 195 17.11 -16.60 5.17
N TYR A 196 17.05 -16.32 3.87
CA TYR A 196 17.43 -15.00 3.32
C TYR A 196 16.47 -13.89 3.76
N ALA A 197 15.15 -14.14 3.73
CA ALA A 197 14.16 -13.15 4.10
C ALA A 197 14.24 -12.74 5.59
N PHE A 198 14.58 -13.67 6.48
CA PHE A 198 14.70 -13.40 7.90
C PHE A 198 16.10 -12.94 8.29
N LEU A 199 17.09 -13.80 8.05
CA LEU A 199 18.45 -13.57 8.50
C LEU A 199 19.10 -12.46 7.67
N GLY A 200 18.91 -12.47 6.35
CA GLY A 200 19.43 -11.43 5.45
C GLY A 200 18.86 -10.05 5.78
N THR A 201 17.54 -9.94 5.93
CA THR A 201 16.88 -8.66 6.29
C THR A 201 17.29 -8.17 7.68
N ALA A 202 17.43 -9.07 8.67
CA ALA A 202 17.87 -8.69 10.01
C ALA A 202 19.32 -8.19 10.02
N ILE A 203 20.22 -8.88 9.29
CA ILE A 203 21.63 -8.47 9.13
C ILE A 203 21.69 -7.13 8.39
N SER A 204 21.03 -7.00 7.23
CA SER A 204 20.94 -5.76 6.45
C SER A 204 20.47 -4.59 7.32
N CYS A 205 19.38 -4.79 8.07
CA CYS A 205 18.81 -3.76 8.96
C CYS A 205 19.82 -3.30 10.00
N PHE A 206 20.49 -4.24 10.66
CA PHE A 206 21.49 -3.94 11.68
C PHE A 206 22.69 -3.18 11.11
N PHE A 207 23.25 -3.63 9.98
CA PHE A 207 24.41 -2.97 9.37
C PHE A 207 24.08 -1.59 8.80
N ILE A 208 22.96 -1.45 8.08
CA ILE A 208 22.50 -0.16 7.55
C ILE A 208 22.25 0.82 8.70
N GLY A 209 21.55 0.38 9.75
CA GLY A 209 21.26 1.21 10.91
C GLY A 209 22.51 1.69 11.65
N ASN A 210 23.50 0.81 11.86
CA ASN A 210 24.76 1.17 12.50
C ASN A 210 25.61 2.12 11.63
N LEU A 211 25.71 1.88 10.33
CA LEU A 211 26.47 2.77 9.45
C LEU A 211 25.82 4.14 9.36
N MET A 212 24.49 4.19 9.28
CA MET A 212 23.75 5.45 9.28
C MET A 212 23.87 6.21 10.59
N TYR A 213 23.90 5.51 11.74
CA TYR A 213 24.20 6.14 13.01
C TYR A 213 25.58 6.82 13.01
N GLY A 214 26.59 6.17 12.42
CA GLY A 214 27.91 6.75 12.20
C GLY A 214 27.88 8.01 11.32
N VAL A 215 27.13 7.98 10.21
CA VAL A 215 26.95 9.12 9.30
C VAL A 215 26.27 10.29 10.01
N VAL A 216 25.20 10.03 10.77
CA VAL A 216 24.49 11.06 11.53
C VAL A 216 25.40 11.67 12.61
N LYS A 217 26.22 10.86 13.28
CA LYS A 217 27.22 11.36 14.23
C LYS A 217 28.27 12.23 13.57
N LEU A 218 28.73 11.86 12.38
CA LEU A 218 29.65 12.69 11.59
C LEU A 218 28.99 14.04 11.24
N MET A 219 27.73 14.04 10.82
CA MET A 219 26.98 15.27 10.50
C MET A 219 26.75 16.17 11.73
N GLN A 220 26.58 15.59 12.92
CA GLN A 220 26.54 16.34 14.19
C GLN A 220 27.89 17.03 14.47
N VAL A 221 29.02 16.35 14.24
CA VAL A 221 30.36 16.93 14.43
C VAL A 221 30.65 18.04 13.42
N VAL A 222 30.18 17.90 12.17
CA VAL A 222 30.32 18.91 11.10
C VAL A 222 29.38 20.12 11.33
N GLY A 223 28.50 20.08 12.34
CA GLY A 223 27.63 21.19 12.72
C GLY A 223 26.42 21.39 11.81
N GLN A 224 26.05 20.38 11.01
CA GLN A 224 24.89 20.44 10.10
C GLN A 224 23.57 20.00 10.74
N LEU A 225 23.61 19.31 11.88
CA LEU A 225 22.43 18.82 12.59
C LEU A 225 22.46 19.26 14.04
N THR A 226 21.46 20.04 14.45
CA THR A 226 21.31 20.56 15.81
C THR A 226 20.43 19.65 16.69
N ASP A 227 19.63 18.78 16.07
CA ASP A 227 18.64 17.95 16.76
C ASP A 227 19.22 16.63 17.32
N LYS A 228 18.59 16.17 18.40
CA LYS A 228 18.89 14.90 19.07
C LYS A 228 18.33 13.74 18.25
N PHE A 229 19.19 13.03 17.54
CA PHE A 229 18.86 11.75 16.88
C PHE A 229 19.11 10.56 17.79
N TYR A 230 18.17 9.62 17.82
CA TYR A 230 18.31 8.38 18.58
C TYR A 230 18.83 7.24 17.69
N TYR A 231 19.49 6.27 18.33
CA TYR A 231 19.95 5.05 17.64
C TYR A 231 18.78 4.24 17.07
N THR A 232 17.63 4.26 17.75
CA THR A 232 16.39 3.61 17.31
C THR A 232 15.89 4.16 15.98
N ASP A 233 15.99 5.48 15.76
CA ASP A 233 15.58 6.11 14.49
C ASP A 233 16.45 5.62 13.31
N CYS A 234 17.76 5.41 13.55
CA CYS A 234 18.68 4.88 12.54
C CYS A 234 18.40 3.39 12.25
N LEU A 235 18.10 2.60 13.28
CA LEU A 235 17.72 1.20 13.12
C LEU A 235 16.37 1.07 12.40
N PHE A 236 15.42 1.96 12.69
CA PHE A 236 14.13 2.03 11.99
C PHE A 236 14.31 2.35 10.50
N PHE A 237 15.19 3.30 10.17
CA PHE A 237 15.59 3.56 8.78
C PHE A 237 16.20 2.31 8.12
N GLY A 238 17.09 1.61 8.84
CA GLY A 238 17.66 0.34 8.39
C GLY A 238 16.60 -0.72 8.10
N ALA A 239 15.58 -0.85 8.95
CA ALA A 239 14.49 -1.81 8.77
C ALA A 239 13.66 -1.52 7.50
N ILE A 240 13.28 -0.26 7.27
CA ILE A 240 12.49 0.15 6.10
C ILE A 240 13.25 -0.13 4.80
N ILE A 241 14.53 0.22 4.75
CA ILE A 241 15.36 0.09 3.55
C ILE A 241 15.83 -1.36 3.29
N SER A 242 15.65 -2.25 4.27
CA SER A 242 15.99 -3.68 4.14
C SER A 242 14.97 -4.49 3.35
N ALA A 243 13.78 -3.95 3.08
CA ALA A 243 12.85 -4.50 2.08
C ALA A 243 13.44 -4.37 0.66
N THR A 244 13.28 -5.38 -0.20
CA THR A 244 13.65 -5.28 -1.64
C THR A 244 12.44 -5.47 -2.53
N ASP A 245 12.36 -4.65 -3.58
CA ASP A 245 11.44 -4.89 -4.69
C ASP A 245 12.22 -5.14 -5.99
N PRO A 246 12.34 -6.41 -6.44
CA PRO A 246 13.05 -6.79 -7.64
C PRO A 246 12.11 -6.88 -8.84
N VAL A 247 10.89 -6.34 -8.82
CA VAL A 247 9.92 -6.56 -9.93
C VAL A 247 10.52 -6.22 -11.30
N THR A 248 11.30 -5.14 -11.38
CA THR A 248 12.04 -4.77 -12.60
C THR A 248 13.08 -5.80 -13.02
N VAL A 249 13.83 -6.34 -12.06
CA VAL A 249 14.84 -7.38 -12.29
C VAL A 249 14.18 -8.71 -12.69
N LEU A 250 13.06 -9.06 -12.04
CA LEU A 250 12.28 -10.25 -12.35
C LEU A 250 11.69 -10.20 -13.75
N ALA A 251 11.21 -9.03 -14.20
CA ALA A 251 10.75 -8.84 -15.58
C ALA A 251 11.88 -9.09 -16.59
N ILE A 252 13.06 -8.52 -16.36
CA ILE A 252 14.25 -8.74 -17.20
C ILE A 252 14.68 -10.21 -17.18
N PHE A 253 14.66 -10.87 -16.03
CA PHE A 253 14.99 -12.31 -15.90
C PHE A 253 14.03 -13.19 -16.69
N ASN A 254 12.74 -12.83 -16.70
CA ASN A 254 11.74 -13.55 -17.48
C ASN A 254 11.96 -13.37 -18.99
N GLU A 255 12.33 -12.16 -19.45
CA GLU A 255 12.70 -11.92 -20.86
C GLU A 255 13.97 -12.67 -21.28
N LEU A 256 14.97 -12.70 -20.40
CA LEU A 256 16.25 -13.40 -20.63
C LEU A 256 16.16 -14.91 -20.45
N HIS A 257 14.98 -15.45 -20.10
CA HIS A 257 14.78 -16.88 -19.82
C HIS A 257 15.75 -17.41 -18.74
N ALA A 258 15.94 -16.63 -17.67
CA ALA A 258 16.79 -17.00 -16.55
C ALA A 258 16.27 -18.26 -15.82
N ASP A 259 17.14 -18.88 -15.02
CA ASP A 259 16.81 -20.10 -14.28
C ASP A 259 15.58 -19.89 -13.38
N GLY A 260 14.65 -20.85 -13.42
CA GLY A 260 13.45 -20.85 -12.61
C GLY A 260 13.74 -20.95 -11.10
N ASP A 261 14.88 -21.54 -10.71
CA ASP A 261 15.32 -21.56 -9.33
C ASP A 261 15.73 -20.17 -8.82
N LEU A 262 16.51 -19.43 -9.62
CA LEU A 262 16.92 -18.07 -9.29
C LEU A 262 15.72 -17.12 -9.24
N TYR A 263 14.81 -17.23 -10.21
CA TYR A 263 13.56 -16.48 -10.23
C TYR A 263 12.74 -16.73 -8.95
N ALA A 264 12.54 -18.00 -8.58
CA ALA A 264 11.74 -18.35 -7.41
C ALA A 264 12.39 -17.91 -6.09
N LEU A 265 13.72 -17.95 -6.01
CA LEU A 265 14.47 -17.55 -4.82
C LEU A 265 14.44 -16.02 -4.62
N LEU A 266 14.78 -15.25 -5.65
CA LEU A 266 14.76 -13.79 -5.61
C LEU A 266 13.35 -13.25 -5.35
N PHE A 267 12.35 -13.79 -6.05
CA PHE A 267 10.95 -13.41 -5.84
C PHE A 267 10.49 -13.73 -4.41
N GLY A 268 10.79 -14.94 -3.93
CA GLY A 268 10.38 -15.37 -2.60
C GLY A 268 11.04 -14.56 -1.49
N GLU A 269 12.32 -14.21 -1.64
CA GLU A 269 13.03 -13.35 -0.70
C GLU A 269 12.35 -11.99 -0.58
N SER A 270 12.05 -11.34 -1.70
CA SER A 270 11.50 -9.99 -1.75
C SER A 270 10.08 -9.88 -1.19
N VAL A 271 9.20 -10.84 -1.49
CA VAL A 271 7.86 -10.78 -0.89
C VAL A 271 7.90 -11.07 0.62
N MET A 272 8.79 -11.96 1.06
CA MET A 272 8.90 -12.29 2.49
C MET A 272 9.63 -11.20 3.28
N ASN A 273 10.63 -10.54 2.69
CA ASN A 273 11.42 -9.52 3.37
C ASN A 273 10.61 -8.24 3.61
N ASP A 274 9.63 -7.91 2.76
CA ASP A 274 8.68 -6.81 3.01
C ASP A 274 7.92 -7.00 4.32
N ALA A 275 7.38 -8.21 4.55
CA ALA A 275 6.67 -8.54 5.77
C ALA A 275 7.60 -8.52 7.01
N VAL A 276 8.83 -9.02 6.86
CA VAL A 276 9.84 -8.99 7.93
C VAL A 276 10.27 -7.57 8.24
N ALA A 277 10.44 -6.71 7.24
CA ALA A 277 10.83 -5.31 7.39
C ALA A 277 9.77 -4.48 8.14
N ILE A 278 8.49 -4.64 7.81
CA ILE A 278 7.36 -4.00 8.52
C ILE A 278 7.34 -4.38 10.00
N VAL A 279 7.69 -5.62 10.32
CA VAL A 279 7.67 -6.11 11.69
C VAL A 279 8.90 -5.65 12.44
N LEU A 280 10.08 -5.70 11.81
CA LEU A 280 11.30 -5.15 12.39
C LEU A 280 11.09 -3.66 12.72
N SER A 281 10.52 -2.89 11.79
CA SER A 281 10.27 -1.47 12.00
C SER A 281 9.25 -1.23 13.13
N SER A 282 8.15 -1.98 13.18
CA SER A 282 7.17 -1.93 14.28
C SER A 282 7.77 -2.31 15.63
N SER A 283 8.66 -3.31 15.66
CA SER A 283 9.35 -3.76 16.88
C SER A 283 10.34 -2.70 17.40
N ILE A 284 11.02 -1.99 16.49
CA ILE A 284 11.94 -0.90 16.84
C ILE A 284 11.16 0.30 17.39
N VAL A 285 10.03 0.65 16.78
CA VAL A 285 9.15 1.73 17.26
C VAL A 285 8.57 1.38 18.63
N ALA A 286 8.14 0.14 18.84
CA ALA A 286 7.66 -0.33 20.15
C ALA A 286 8.74 -0.30 21.24
N TYR A 287 10.03 -0.32 20.84
CA TYR A 287 11.17 -0.19 21.74
C TYR A 287 11.50 1.27 22.09
N GLN A 288 10.98 2.26 21.33
CA GLN A 288 11.11 3.69 21.66
C GLN A 288 10.31 3.96 22.94
N PRO A 289 10.94 4.21 24.10
CA PRO A 289 10.21 4.28 25.35
C PRO A 289 9.39 5.57 25.41
N SER A 290 8.10 5.46 25.70
CA SER A 290 7.19 6.58 26.01
C SER A 290 7.52 7.28 27.35
N GLY A 291 8.79 7.50 27.67
CA GLY A 291 9.21 8.35 28.81
C GLY A 291 9.91 7.66 29.98
N ALA A 292 10.38 6.41 29.85
CA ALA A 292 11.19 5.78 30.90
C ALA A 292 12.63 5.48 30.42
N ASN A 293 13.59 6.21 30.99
CA ASN A 293 15.02 6.16 30.75
C ASN A 293 15.66 4.82 31.19
N THR A 294 15.41 3.74 30.47
CA THR A 294 16.22 2.52 30.58
C THR A 294 16.72 2.11 29.20
N HIS A 295 17.83 2.73 28.79
CA HIS A 295 18.62 2.38 27.62
C HIS A 295 19.40 1.05 27.80
N LYS A 296 18.73 -0.03 28.23
CA LYS A 296 19.32 -1.37 28.30
C LYS A 296 18.59 -2.29 27.35
N PHE A 297 19.35 -2.99 26.50
CA PHE A 297 18.86 -4.03 25.61
C PHE A 297 18.16 -5.10 26.45
N ASP A 298 16.84 -5.05 26.49
CA ASP A 298 16.05 -6.05 27.18
C ASP A 298 15.85 -7.21 26.20
N ALA A 299 16.68 -8.25 26.35
CA ALA A 299 16.57 -9.46 25.54
C ALA A 299 15.18 -10.08 25.65
N SER A 300 14.48 -9.91 26.78
CA SER A 300 13.12 -10.42 26.95
C SER A 300 12.11 -9.69 26.05
N ALA A 301 12.25 -8.38 25.86
CA ALA A 301 11.44 -7.60 24.94
C ALA A 301 11.71 -8.00 23.48
N PHE A 302 12.97 -8.26 23.12
CA PHE A 302 13.33 -8.75 21.79
C PHE A 302 12.68 -10.10 21.48
N PHE A 303 12.81 -11.09 22.37
CA PHE A 303 12.17 -12.40 22.19
C PHE A 303 10.64 -12.32 22.17
N LYS A 304 10.04 -11.40 22.94
CA LYS A 304 8.60 -11.12 22.89
C LYS A 304 8.16 -10.61 21.51
N SER A 305 8.89 -9.66 20.92
CA SER A 305 8.60 -9.14 19.58
C SER A 305 8.76 -10.22 18.51
N VAL A 306 9.79 -11.07 18.59
CA VAL A 306 9.97 -12.22 17.70
C VAL A 306 8.82 -13.22 17.83
N GLY A 307 8.34 -13.49 19.05
CA GLY A 307 7.20 -14.38 19.29
C GLY A 307 5.89 -13.84 18.72
N VAL A 308 5.59 -12.54 18.92
CA VAL A 308 4.42 -11.87 18.34
C VAL A 308 4.46 -11.95 16.82
N PHE A 309 5.63 -11.68 16.24
CA PHE A 309 5.82 -11.81 14.80
C PHE A 309 5.53 -13.22 14.28
N LEU A 310 6.14 -14.24 14.87
CA LEU A 310 5.93 -15.63 14.47
C LEU A 310 4.45 -16.01 14.55
N GLY A 311 3.73 -15.51 15.55
CA GLY A 311 2.28 -15.66 15.69
C GLY A 311 1.51 -15.00 14.54
N ILE A 312 1.79 -13.73 14.24
CA ILE A 312 1.13 -12.99 13.15
C ILE A 312 1.44 -13.63 11.79
N PHE A 313 2.69 -13.98 11.53
CA PHE A 313 3.14 -14.58 10.27
C PHE A 313 2.51 -15.96 10.04
N SER A 314 2.54 -16.85 11.04
CA SER A 314 1.91 -18.17 10.96
C SER A 314 0.38 -18.07 10.86
N GLY A 315 -0.24 -17.11 11.55
CA GLY A 315 -1.66 -16.78 11.44
C GLY A 315 -2.04 -16.34 10.02
N SER A 316 -1.30 -15.41 9.43
CA SER A 316 -1.47 -14.98 8.04
C SER A 316 -1.32 -16.15 7.05
N PHE A 317 -0.30 -16.99 7.22
CA PHE A 317 -0.07 -18.17 6.39
C PHE A 317 -1.27 -19.13 6.42
N LEU A 318 -1.72 -19.50 7.63
CA LEU A 318 -2.84 -20.41 7.82
C LEU A 318 -4.14 -19.81 7.26
N MET A 319 -4.38 -18.51 7.48
CA MET A 319 -5.56 -17.83 6.97
C MET A 319 -5.58 -17.82 5.44
N GLY A 320 -4.49 -17.44 4.80
CA GLY A 320 -4.36 -17.42 3.34
C GLY A 320 -4.52 -18.82 2.72
N ALA A 321 -3.92 -19.84 3.34
CA ALA A 321 -4.08 -21.21 2.88
C ALA A 321 -5.52 -21.72 3.06
N ALA A 322 -6.16 -21.37 4.17
CA ALA A 322 -7.54 -21.75 4.46
C ALA A 322 -8.53 -21.12 3.47
N THR A 323 -8.43 -19.81 3.21
CA THR A 323 -9.32 -19.13 2.24
C THR A 323 -9.11 -19.66 0.81
N GLY A 324 -7.88 -19.97 0.41
CA GLY A 324 -7.60 -20.61 -0.87
C GLY A 324 -8.18 -22.01 -0.98
N PHE A 325 -8.10 -22.82 0.09
CA PHE A 325 -8.74 -24.13 0.15
C PHE A 325 -10.28 -24.05 0.10
N VAL A 326 -10.88 -23.11 0.83
CA VAL A 326 -12.32 -22.83 0.77
C VAL A 326 -12.73 -22.48 -0.65
N THR A 327 -11.97 -21.63 -1.34
CA THR A 327 -12.21 -21.27 -2.75
C THR A 327 -12.17 -22.51 -3.65
N ALA A 328 -11.19 -23.39 -3.44
CA ALA A 328 -11.07 -24.64 -4.19
C ALA A 328 -12.26 -25.59 -3.94
N LEU A 329 -12.74 -25.70 -2.70
CA LEU A 329 -13.90 -26.51 -2.36
C LEU A 329 -15.19 -25.96 -2.96
N VAL A 330 -15.41 -24.64 -2.87
CA VAL A 330 -16.58 -23.99 -3.45
C VAL A 330 -16.59 -24.22 -4.97
N THR A 331 -15.51 -23.90 -5.68
CA THR A 331 -15.42 -24.12 -7.12
C THR A 331 -15.60 -25.59 -7.54
N LYS A 332 -15.19 -26.54 -6.69
CA LYS A 332 -15.37 -27.98 -6.96
C LYS A 332 -16.80 -28.47 -6.73
N PHE A 333 -17.49 -28.01 -5.69
CA PHE A 333 -18.82 -28.52 -5.32
C PHE A 333 -19.97 -27.76 -5.97
N THR A 334 -19.81 -26.44 -6.16
CA THR A 334 -20.77 -25.68 -6.96
C THR A 334 -20.42 -25.88 -8.44
N LYS A 335 -21.38 -26.35 -9.25
CA LYS A 335 -21.23 -26.52 -10.72
C LYS A 335 -21.16 -25.16 -11.45
N LEU A 336 -20.32 -24.26 -10.97
CA LEU A 336 -20.11 -22.88 -11.44
C LEU A 336 -19.35 -22.83 -12.77
N HIS A 337 -18.60 -23.88 -13.11
CA HIS A 337 -17.93 -24.03 -14.40
C HIS A 337 -18.89 -23.84 -15.60
N CYS A 338 -20.21 -24.05 -15.44
CA CYS A 338 -21.19 -23.78 -16.49
C CYS A 338 -21.35 -22.28 -16.82
N PHE A 339 -20.91 -21.39 -15.93
CA PHE A 339 -21.03 -19.94 -16.05
C PHE A 339 -19.66 -19.28 -15.79
N PRO A 340 -18.78 -19.19 -16.81
CA PRO A 340 -17.40 -18.72 -16.64
C PRO A 340 -17.29 -17.32 -16.01
N LEU A 341 -18.22 -16.42 -16.29
CA LEU A 341 -18.21 -15.07 -15.71
C LEU A 341 -18.40 -15.11 -14.19
N LEU A 342 -19.36 -15.89 -13.69
CA LEU A 342 -19.65 -16.00 -12.26
C LEU A 342 -18.52 -16.72 -11.53
N GLU A 343 -17.94 -17.74 -12.15
CA GLU A 343 -16.77 -18.45 -11.64
C GLU A 343 -15.56 -17.51 -11.50
N THR A 344 -15.27 -16.69 -12.51
CA THR A 344 -14.18 -15.69 -12.47
C THR A 344 -14.44 -14.61 -11.41
N ALA A 345 -15.67 -14.10 -11.31
CA ALA A 345 -16.03 -13.09 -10.33
C ALA A 345 -15.91 -13.60 -8.88
N LEU A 346 -16.37 -14.83 -8.63
CA LEU A 346 -16.22 -15.47 -7.32
C LEU A 346 -14.75 -15.66 -6.97
N PHE A 347 -13.94 -16.13 -7.92
CA PHE A 347 -12.50 -16.28 -7.75
C PHE A 347 -11.84 -14.95 -7.33
N PHE A 348 -12.16 -13.86 -8.03
CA PHE A 348 -11.64 -12.53 -7.72
C PHE A 348 -12.05 -12.06 -6.31
N LEU A 349 -13.33 -12.17 -5.96
CA LEU A 349 -13.86 -11.76 -4.67
C LEU A 349 -13.25 -12.55 -3.49
N MET A 350 -13.07 -13.87 -3.64
CA MET A 350 -12.47 -14.71 -2.60
C MET A 350 -10.98 -14.42 -2.40
N SER A 351 -10.29 -14.06 -3.48
CA SER A 351 -8.89 -13.64 -3.44
C SER A 351 -8.75 -12.31 -2.69
N TRP A 352 -9.57 -11.32 -3.04
CA TRP A 352 -9.57 -10.01 -2.41
C TRP A 352 -10.01 -10.05 -0.94
N SER A 353 -11.03 -10.84 -0.62
CA SER A 353 -11.54 -10.96 0.74
C SER A 353 -10.50 -11.53 1.71
N THR A 354 -9.55 -12.33 1.22
CA THR A 354 -8.45 -12.85 2.04
C THR A 354 -7.60 -11.73 2.64
N PHE A 355 -7.31 -10.68 1.87
CA PHE A 355 -6.57 -9.51 2.34
C PHE A 355 -7.31 -8.84 3.50
N LEU A 356 -8.57 -8.46 3.24
CA LEU A 356 -9.40 -7.72 4.17
C LEU A 356 -9.69 -8.53 5.44
N LEU A 357 -9.85 -9.85 5.32
CA LEU A 357 -10.09 -10.73 6.46
C LEU A 357 -8.84 -10.84 7.35
N ALA A 358 -7.66 -10.96 6.75
CA ALA A 358 -6.42 -10.98 7.52
C ALA A 358 -6.21 -9.68 8.30
N GLU A 359 -6.39 -8.52 7.66
CA GLU A 359 -6.31 -7.21 8.33
C GLU A 359 -7.37 -7.07 9.44
N ALA A 360 -8.61 -7.50 9.20
CA ALA A 360 -9.67 -7.49 10.21
C ALA A 360 -9.37 -8.39 11.42
N CYS A 361 -8.58 -9.45 11.24
CA CYS A 361 -8.12 -10.33 12.32
C CYS A 361 -6.82 -9.84 13.01
N GLY A 362 -6.23 -8.72 12.57
CA GLY A 362 -4.93 -8.24 13.07
C GLY A 362 -3.75 -9.08 12.57
N PHE A 363 -3.92 -9.82 11.48
CA PHE A 363 -2.86 -10.50 10.75
C PHE A 363 -2.39 -9.66 9.55
N THR A 364 -1.21 -9.97 9.00
CA THR A 364 -0.72 -9.29 7.80
C THR A 364 -1.47 -9.73 6.55
N GLY A 365 -2.18 -8.80 5.89
CA GLY A 365 -2.92 -9.06 4.65
C GLY A 365 -2.02 -9.46 3.49
N VAL A 366 -0.82 -8.90 3.41
CA VAL A 366 0.19 -9.18 2.38
C VAL A 366 0.54 -10.66 2.31
N VAL A 367 0.93 -11.24 3.46
CA VAL A 367 1.33 -12.64 3.56
C VAL A 367 0.13 -13.56 3.30
N ALA A 368 -1.05 -13.21 3.82
CA ALA A 368 -2.27 -14.01 3.61
C ALA A 368 -2.67 -14.08 2.13
N VAL A 369 -2.64 -12.97 1.40
CA VAL A 369 -2.96 -12.93 -0.04
C VAL A 369 -1.95 -13.74 -0.86
N LEU A 370 -0.66 -13.65 -0.53
CA LEU A 370 0.36 -14.43 -1.22
C LEU A 370 0.08 -15.94 -1.13
N PHE A 371 -0.14 -16.44 0.10
CA PHE A 371 -0.40 -17.87 0.30
C PHE A 371 -1.77 -18.30 -0.25
N CYS A 372 -2.76 -17.40 -0.25
CA CYS A 372 -4.01 -17.63 -0.97
C CYS A 372 -3.79 -17.77 -2.49
N GLY A 373 -3.00 -16.89 -3.11
CA GLY A 373 -2.63 -16.99 -4.52
C GLY A 373 -1.90 -18.31 -4.84
N ILE A 374 -0.96 -18.72 -4.00
CA ILE A 374 -0.21 -19.99 -4.15
C ILE A 374 -1.16 -21.20 -4.03
N THR A 375 -2.04 -21.22 -3.03
CA THR A 375 -2.97 -22.33 -2.81
C THR A 375 -4.05 -22.39 -3.88
N GLN A 376 -4.58 -21.26 -4.32
CA GLN A 376 -5.53 -21.18 -5.43
C GLN A 376 -4.89 -21.57 -6.77
N ALA A 377 -3.64 -21.18 -7.03
CA ALA A 377 -2.90 -21.66 -8.20
C ALA A 377 -2.68 -23.18 -8.18
N HIS A 378 -2.62 -23.80 -7.00
CA HIS A 378 -2.46 -25.24 -6.88
C HIS A 378 -3.79 -25.99 -7.04
N TYR A 379 -4.81 -25.61 -6.28
CA TYR A 379 -6.05 -26.37 -6.16
C TYR A 379 -7.15 -25.81 -7.04
N THR A 380 -7.40 -24.50 -6.96
CA THR A 380 -8.49 -23.84 -7.68
C THR A 380 -8.24 -23.80 -9.19
N TYR A 381 -7.02 -23.51 -9.65
CA TYR A 381 -6.65 -23.46 -11.07
C TYR A 381 -7.11 -24.70 -11.84
N ASN A 382 -6.95 -25.89 -11.25
CA ASN A 382 -7.32 -27.16 -11.88
C ASN A 382 -8.82 -27.45 -11.83
N ASN A 383 -9.58 -26.76 -10.98
CA ASN A 383 -11.04 -26.90 -10.88
C ASN A 383 -11.78 -25.94 -11.83
N LEU A 384 -11.10 -24.87 -12.27
CA LEU A 384 -11.68 -23.85 -13.13
C LEU A 384 -11.89 -24.33 -14.56
N SER A 385 -12.87 -23.74 -15.25
CA SER A 385 -13.00 -23.90 -16.70
C SER A 385 -11.81 -23.31 -17.45
N GLU A 386 -11.53 -23.81 -18.66
CA GLU A 386 -10.45 -23.27 -19.51
C GLU A 386 -10.64 -21.78 -19.82
N GLU A 387 -11.90 -21.36 -20.02
CA GLU A 387 -12.25 -19.96 -20.26
C GLU A 387 -11.99 -19.09 -19.03
N SER A 388 -12.48 -19.51 -17.85
CA SER A 388 -12.23 -18.78 -16.59
C SER A 388 -10.75 -18.75 -16.24
N THR A 389 -10.01 -19.83 -16.48
CA THR A 389 -8.56 -19.88 -16.22
C THR A 389 -7.81 -18.81 -17.00
N LYS A 390 -8.09 -18.68 -18.30
CA LYS A 390 -7.50 -17.62 -19.14
C LYS A 390 -7.94 -16.23 -18.68
N ARG A 391 -9.23 -16.06 -18.39
CA ARG A 391 -9.80 -14.77 -17.95
C ARG A 391 -9.21 -14.31 -16.62
N THR A 392 -9.12 -15.20 -15.63
CA THR A 392 -8.52 -14.92 -14.32
C THR A 392 -7.07 -14.49 -14.47
N LYS A 393 -6.27 -15.22 -15.26
CA LYS A 393 -4.87 -14.86 -15.48
C LYS A 393 -4.73 -13.48 -16.10
N GLN A 394 -5.48 -13.20 -17.17
CA GLN A 394 -5.47 -11.89 -17.83
C GLN A 394 -5.96 -10.76 -16.92
N LEU A 395 -6.99 -11.01 -16.11
CA LEU A 395 -7.53 -10.02 -15.17
C LEU A 395 -6.47 -9.58 -14.16
N PHE A 396 -5.82 -10.55 -13.49
CA PHE A 396 -4.80 -10.24 -12.50
C PHE A 396 -3.52 -9.67 -13.12
N GLU A 397 -3.15 -10.09 -14.33
CA GLU A 397 -2.03 -9.52 -15.07
C GLU A 397 -2.27 -8.03 -15.40
N VAL A 398 -3.47 -7.67 -15.85
CA VAL A 398 -3.85 -6.28 -16.12
C VAL A 398 -3.90 -5.45 -14.84
N LEU A 399 -4.51 -5.97 -13.77
CA LEU A 399 -4.60 -5.25 -12.49
C LEU A 399 -3.21 -5.01 -11.89
N HIS A 400 -2.34 -6.02 -11.91
CA HIS A 400 -0.94 -5.90 -11.49
C HIS A 400 -0.22 -4.83 -12.30
N PHE A 401 -0.30 -4.89 -13.64
CA PHE A 401 0.37 -3.93 -14.53
C PHE A 401 -0.09 -2.49 -14.28
N LEU A 402 -1.39 -2.26 -14.07
CA LEU A 402 -1.91 -0.92 -13.77
C LEU A 402 -1.49 -0.43 -12.39
N ALA A 403 -1.57 -1.28 -11.37
CA ALA A 403 -1.21 -0.93 -10.00
C ALA A 403 0.28 -0.58 -9.88
N GLU A 404 1.15 -1.37 -10.51
CA GLU A 404 2.60 -1.13 -10.51
C GLU A 404 2.95 0.21 -11.19
N ASN A 405 2.42 0.46 -12.39
CA ASN A 405 2.67 1.73 -13.09
C ASN A 405 2.16 2.94 -12.30
N PHE A 406 1.04 2.79 -11.59
CA PHE A 406 0.52 3.83 -10.71
C PHE A 406 1.47 4.11 -9.54
N ILE A 407 1.97 3.07 -8.86
CA ILE A 407 2.88 3.21 -7.72
C ILE A 407 4.18 3.90 -8.14
N PHE A 408 4.83 3.48 -9.22
CA PHE A 408 6.06 4.12 -9.70
C PHE A 408 5.86 5.57 -10.13
N SER A 409 4.76 5.86 -10.81
CA SER A 409 4.39 7.23 -11.18
C SER A 409 4.16 8.10 -9.94
N TYR A 410 3.48 7.55 -8.93
CA TYR A 410 3.20 8.24 -7.69
C TYR A 410 4.48 8.51 -6.87
N MET A 411 5.41 7.55 -6.78
CA MET A 411 6.69 7.77 -6.11
C MET A 411 7.49 8.92 -6.74
N GLY A 412 7.50 9.01 -8.08
CA GLY A 412 8.13 10.12 -8.79
C GLY A 412 7.49 11.48 -8.47
N LEU A 413 6.16 11.51 -8.41
CA LEU A 413 5.39 12.71 -8.03
C LEU A 413 5.69 13.14 -6.59
N ALA A 414 5.64 12.18 -5.66
CA ALA A 414 5.80 12.40 -4.22
C ALA A 414 7.12 13.07 -3.86
N LEU A 415 8.22 12.76 -4.57
CA LEU A 415 9.54 13.36 -4.34
C LEU A 415 9.51 14.89 -4.34
N PHE A 416 8.69 15.51 -5.20
CA PHE A 416 8.58 16.97 -5.30
C PHE A 416 7.38 17.54 -4.56
N THR A 417 6.34 16.75 -4.32
CA THR A 417 5.12 17.16 -3.62
C THR A 417 5.29 17.19 -2.09
N PHE A 418 6.17 16.37 -1.51
CA PHE A 418 6.43 16.39 -0.07
C PHE A 418 7.14 17.69 0.36
N GLN A 419 6.44 18.44 1.22
CA GLN A 419 6.82 19.79 1.64
C GLN A 419 8.08 19.86 2.52
N ASN A 420 8.29 18.85 3.36
CA ASN A 420 9.38 18.85 4.37
C ASN A 420 10.65 18.12 3.90
N HIS A 421 10.81 17.83 2.60
CA HIS A 421 12.00 17.13 2.14
C HIS A 421 13.22 18.06 2.09
N ILE A 422 14.08 17.96 3.09
CA ILE A 422 15.38 18.62 3.12
C ILE A 422 16.41 17.66 2.52
N PHE A 423 16.96 18.01 1.36
CA PHE A 423 18.01 17.22 0.71
C PHE A 423 19.35 17.42 1.42
N SER A 424 19.80 16.40 2.15
CA SER A 424 21.11 16.38 2.81
C SER A 424 22.07 15.46 2.03
N PRO A 425 22.97 16.01 1.18
CA PRO A 425 23.79 15.19 0.28
C PRO A 425 24.70 14.21 1.02
N ILE A 426 25.19 14.57 2.21
CA ILE A 426 26.01 13.68 3.05
C ILE A 426 25.20 12.46 3.52
N PHE A 427 23.95 12.68 3.95
CA PHE A 427 23.07 11.58 4.35
C PHE A 427 22.75 10.67 3.17
N ILE A 428 22.49 11.24 1.99
CA ILE A 428 22.18 10.48 0.77
C ILE A 428 23.36 9.60 0.36
N ILE A 429 24.59 10.15 0.32
CA ILE A 429 25.79 9.39 -0.03
C ILE A 429 26.08 8.32 1.02
N GLY A 430 25.95 8.67 2.30
CA GLY A 430 26.11 7.74 3.41
C GLY A 430 25.11 6.57 3.34
N ALA A 431 23.83 6.86 3.06
CA ALA A 431 22.78 5.88 2.89
C ALA A 431 23.05 4.99 1.67
N PHE A 432 23.47 5.57 0.54
CA PHE A 432 23.83 4.81 -0.65
C PHE A 432 24.91 3.76 -0.34
N VAL A 433 26.01 4.18 0.28
CA VAL A 433 27.09 3.27 0.69
C VAL A 433 26.60 2.23 1.70
N ALA A 434 25.79 2.64 2.68
CA ALA A 434 25.22 1.75 3.69
C ALA A 434 24.38 0.63 3.08
N ILE A 435 23.56 0.97 2.08
CA ILE A 435 22.70 0.00 1.39
C ILE A 435 23.54 -1.05 0.65
N PHE A 436 24.57 -0.63 -0.09
CA PHE A 436 25.44 -1.57 -0.80
C PHE A 436 26.19 -2.52 0.14
N ILE A 437 26.75 -1.98 1.22
CA ILE A 437 27.47 -2.79 2.21
C ILE A 437 26.50 -3.71 2.95
N GLY A 438 25.35 -3.19 3.38
CA GLY A 438 24.34 -3.95 4.10
C GLY A 438 23.77 -5.12 3.31
N ARG A 439 23.68 -4.98 1.99
CA ARG A 439 23.24 -6.06 1.07
C ARG A 439 24.34 -7.05 0.69
N ALA A 440 25.60 -6.64 0.76
CA ALA A 440 26.74 -7.51 0.44
C ALA A 440 27.07 -8.48 1.58
N LEU A 441 26.67 -8.15 2.81
CA LEU A 441 26.77 -8.96 4.02
C LEU A 441 25.57 -9.88 4.16
#